data_AF-A0A958XZ87-F1
#
_entry.id   AF-A0A958XZ87-F1
#
_cell.length_a   1.000
_cell.length_b   1.000
_cell.length_c   1.000
_cell.angle_alpha   90.00
_cell.angle_beta   90.00
_cell.angle_gamma   90.00
#
_symmetry.space_group_name_H-M   'P 1'
#
loop_
_entity.id
_entity.type
_entity.pdbx_description
1 polymer ?
#
loop_
_entity_poly.entity_id
_entity_poly.type
_entity_poly.pdbx_seq_one_letter_code
_entity_poly.pdbx_strand_id
1 'polypeptide(L)'
;KGEITGEFGDKSLPTELDLQLKPGAQVMFVRNDVGEHRRYYNGKLATVQRINGNEITVAMKDSGTELLLEKEEWKNIRYKLNKENDRMEEEELGSFKQYPVRLAWAITIHKSQGLTFDKVMIDAGQSFAAGQVYVALSRCTTLDGLVLLSRIGQNSILTEPRITEFSSRQTAESSLQQTLEKEKKIFQAGRLLQAFDLQKLIHRLKDFPEL
;
A
#
# COMPACT_ATOMS: atom_id res chain seq x y z
N LYS A 1 4.11 -4.09 -25.11
CA LYS A 1 3.42 -2.79 -24.96
C LYS A 1 2.16 -3.00 -24.13
N GLY A 2 1.87 -2.06 -23.24
CA GLY A 2 0.63 -2.03 -22.45
C GLY A 2 -0.54 -1.51 -23.27
N GLU A 3 -1.74 -1.80 -22.82
CA GLU A 3 -2.99 -1.40 -23.46
C GLU A 3 -3.69 -0.36 -22.57
N ILE A 4 -4.10 0.77 -23.15
CA ILE A 4 -4.89 1.80 -22.44
C ILE A 4 -6.26 1.86 -23.10
N THR A 5 -7.32 1.86 -22.30
CA THR A 5 -8.69 2.09 -22.73
C THR A 5 -9.29 3.27 -21.95
N GLY A 6 -10.11 4.11 -22.60
CA GLY A 6 -10.75 5.27 -21.96
C GLY A 6 -9.77 6.36 -21.46
N GLU A 7 -10.15 7.07 -20.41
CA GLU A 7 -9.32 8.10 -19.77
C GLU A 7 -8.40 7.46 -18.72
N PHE A 8 -7.13 7.25 -19.08
CA PHE A 8 -6.07 6.88 -18.15
C PHE A 8 -4.85 7.77 -18.40
N GLY A 9 -4.53 8.66 -17.45
CA GLY A 9 -3.45 9.63 -17.64
C GLY A 9 -2.07 8.96 -17.66
N ASP A 10 -1.21 9.35 -18.62
CA ASP A 10 0.15 8.79 -18.79
C ASP A 10 1.02 8.89 -17.52
N LYS A 11 0.85 9.96 -16.73
CA LYS A 11 1.60 10.17 -15.47
C LYS A 11 1.14 9.26 -14.33
N SER A 12 -0.04 8.66 -14.45
CA SER A 12 -0.67 7.80 -13.45
C SER A 12 -0.38 6.31 -13.71
N LEU A 13 0.34 5.99 -14.78
CA LEU A 13 0.66 4.61 -15.12
C LEU A 13 1.45 3.93 -13.98
N PRO A 14 1.02 2.75 -13.51
CA PRO A 14 1.70 2.02 -12.43
C PRO A 14 3.00 1.36 -12.89
N THR A 15 3.20 1.20 -14.20
CA THR A 15 4.44 0.70 -14.81
C THR A 15 4.60 1.28 -16.22
N GLU A 16 5.73 1.04 -16.88
CA GLU A 16 6.00 1.56 -18.22
C GLU A 16 4.97 1.05 -19.26
N LEU A 17 4.45 1.97 -20.08
CA LEU A 17 3.61 1.62 -21.23
C LEU A 17 4.40 0.72 -22.20
N ASP A 18 5.63 1.11 -22.50
CA ASP A 18 6.58 0.34 -23.28
C ASP A 18 7.61 -0.34 -22.36
N LEU A 19 7.18 -1.44 -21.74
CA LEU A 19 8.03 -2.26 -20.88
C LEU A 19 9.10 -3.00 -21.71
N GLN A 20 10.36 -2.59 -21.57
CA GLN A 20 11.51 -3.20 -22.24
C GLN A 20 12.26 -4.14 -21.27
N LEU A 21 12.33 -5.42 -21.61
CA LEU A 21 12.95 -6.45 -20.79
C LEU A 21 13.93 -7.30 -21.61
N LYS A 22 14.90 -7.89 -20.91
CA LYS A 22 15.81 -8.90 -21.45
C LYS A 22 16.04 -10.00 -20.41
N PRO A 23 16.41 -11.23 -20.81
CA PRO A 23 16.90 -12.23 -19.87
C PRO A 23 18.04 -11.67 -18.99
N GLY A 24 18.01 -12.04 -17.71
CA GLY A 24 18.91 -11.52 -16.67
C GLY A 24 18.46 -10.19 -16.04
N ALA A 25 17.33 -9.63 -16.46
CA ALA A 25 16.86 -8.37 -15.91
C ALA A 25 16.24 -8.50 -14.51
N GLN A 26 16.69 -7.71 -13.52
CA GLN A 26 16.06 -7.56 -12.21
C GLN A 26 14.79 -6.69 -12.30
N VAL A 27 13.64 -7.29 -12.02
CA VAL A 27 12.35 -6.63 -12.01
C VAL A 27 11.75 -6.61 -10.61
N MET A 28 10.82 -5.69 -10.38
CA MET A 28 10.06 -5.56 -9.14
C MET A 28 8.58 -5.56 -9.46
N PHE A 29 7.81 -6.33 -8.68
CA PHE A 29 6.36 -6.35 -8.78
C PHE A 29 5.75 -5.02 -8.31
N VAL A 30 4.76 -4.51 -9.03
CA VAL A 30 4.08 -3.23 -8.74
C VAL A 30 2.64 -3.42 -8.22
N ARG A 31 2.25 -4.67 -7.98
CA ARG A 31 0.91 -5.08 -7.52
C ARG A 31 1.04 -6.27 -6.58
N ASN A 32 0.05 -6.43 -5.70
CA ASN A 32 -0.10 -7.67 -4.93
C ASN A 32 -0.86 -8.70 -5.75
N ASP A 33 -0.44 -9.96 -5.68
CA ASP A 33 -1.20 -11.08 -6.24
C ASP A 33 -2.51 -11.24 -5.45
N VAL A 34 -3.64 -11.25 -6.16
CA VAL A 34 -4.98 -11.40 -5.60
C VAL A 34 -5.43 -12.87 -5.55
N GLY A 35 -4.64 -13.79 -6.12
CA GLY A 35 -4.93 -15.22 -6.07
C GLY A 35 -4.81 -15.81 -4.66
N GLU A 36 -5.40 -16.99 -4.46
CA GLU A 36 -5.41 -17.69 -3.16
C GLU A 36 -4.00 -17.94 -2.60
N HIS A 37 -3.02 -18.18 -3.49
CA HIS A 37 -1.66 -18.56 -3.11
C HIS A 37 -0.69 -17.37 -3.01
N ARG A 38 -1.15 -16.12 -3.15
CA ARG A 38 -0.38 -14.85 -3.03
C ARG A 38 1.09 -14.99 -3.43
N ARG A 39 1.34 -15.27 -4.71
CA ARG A 39 2.66 -15.67 -5.24
C ARG A 39 3.69 -14.54 -5.15
N TYR A 40 3.24 -13.29 -5.19
CA TYR A 40 4.06 -12.09 -5.07
C TYR A 40 3.31 -10.96 -4.36
N TYR A 41 4.07 -9.98 -3.88
CA TYR A 41 3.58 -8.74 -3.30
C TYR A 41 4.28 -7.54 -3.95
N ASN A 42 3.67 -6.37 -3.83
CA ASN A 42 4.23 -5.12 -4.32
C ASN A 42 5.59 -4.84 -3.66
N GLY A 43 6.64 -4.71 -4.46
CA GLY A 43 8.03 -4.59 -3.99
C GLY A 43 8.84 -5.88 -4.07
N LYS A 44 8.22 -7.05 -4.31
CA LYS A 44 8.96 -8.31 -4.45
C LYS A 44 9.89 -8.26 -5.67
N LEU A 45 11.14 -8.67 -5.49
CA LEU A 45 12.16 -8.68 -6.53
C LEU A 45 12.22 -10.04 -7.24
N ALA A 46 12.41 -10.01 -8.56
CA ALA A 46 12.61 -11.19 -9.38
C ALA A 46 13.62 -10.92 -10.50
N THR A 47 14.10 -11.97 -11.15
CA THR A 47 14.99 -11.89 -12.32
C THR A 47 14.32 -12.54 -13.51
N VAL A 48 14.30 -11.85 -14.65
CA VAL A 48 13.78 -12.39 -15.91
C VAL A 48 14.65 -13.56 -16.35
N GLN A 49 14.07 -14.75 -16.46
CA GLN A 49 14.77 -15.96 -16.91
C GLN A 49 14.67 -16.11 -18.42
N ARG A 50 13.44 -16.09 -18.94
CA ARG A 50 13.13 -16.40 -20.34
C ARG A 50 12.04 -15.48 -20.86
N ILE A 51 12.14 -15.10 -22.14
CA ILE A 51 11.13 -14.33 -22.88
C ILE A 51 10.89 -15.06 -24.19
N ASN A 52 9.68 -15.60 -24.36
CA ASN A 52 9.24 -16.31 -25.56
C ASN A 52 8.02 -15.59 -26.13
N GLY A 53 8.23 -14.63 -27.05
CA GLY A 53 7.14 -13.81 -27.57
C GLY A 53 6.44 -13.01 -26.45
N ASN A 54 5.21 -13.39 -26.11
CA ASN A 54 4.41 -12.77 -25.05
C ASN A 54 4.51 -13.50 -23.70
N GLU A 55 5.28 -14.58 -23.61
CA GLU A 55 5.46 -15.33 -22.37
C GLU A 55 6.75 -14.89 -21.69
N ILE A 56 6.62 -14.34 -20.48
CA ILE A 56 7.76 -13.86 -19.69
C ILE A 56 7.81 -14.68 -18.41
N THR A 57 8.89 -15.44 -18.22
CA THR A 57 9.13 -16.19 -16.99
C THR A 57 10.16 -15.46 -16.13
N VAL A 58 9.83 -15.25 -14.86
CA VAL A 58 10.72 -14.65 -13.86
C VAL A 58 11.02 -15.65 -12.76
N ALA A 59 12.21 -15.58 -12.17
CA ALA A 59 12.57 -16.31 -10.95
C ALA A 59 12.61 -15.34 -9.77
N MET A 60 11.90 -15.67 -8.69
CA MET A 60 11.92 -14.87 -7.47
C MET A 60 13.33 -14.82 -6.88
N LYS A 61 13.78 -13.64 -6.44
CA LYS A 61 15.17 -13.43 -5.99
C LYS A 61 15.50 -14.16 -4.68
N ASP A 62 14.50 -14.35 -3.83
CA ASP A 62 14.58 -15.01 -2.52
C ASP A 62 14.52 -16.54 -2.64
N SER A 63 13.52 -17.07 -3.33
CA SER A 63 13.24 -18.52 -3.36
C SER A 63 13.75 -19.22 -4.63
N GLY A 64 14.09 -18.48 -5.68
CA GLY A 64 14.37 -19.04 -7.00
C GLY A 64 13.15 -19.62 -7.72
N THR A 65 11.96 -19.52 -7.13
CA THR A 65 10.71 -20.05 -7.71
C THR A 65 10.41 -19.36 -9.03
N GLU A 66 10.22 -20.16 -10.09
CA GLU A 66 9.80 -19.65 -11.38
C GLU A 66 8.31 -19.28 -11.38
N LEU A 67 7.98 -18.16 -12.01
CA LEU A 67 6.63 -17.66 -12.20
C LEU A 67 6.48 -17.16 -13.63
N LEU A 68 5.44 -17.64 -14.31
CA LEU A 68 4.98 -17.07 -15.57
C LEU A 68 4.21 -15.77 -15.27
N LEU A 69 4.63 -14.66 -15.87
CA LEU A 69 3.95 -13.37 -15.69
C LEU A 69 2.66 -13.32 -16.51
N GLU A 70 1.60 -12.89 -15.85
CA GLU A 70 0.30 -12.60 -16.44
C GLU A 70 0.11 -11.08 -16.51
N LYS A 71 -0.60 -10.58 -17.53
CA LYS A 71 -0.96 -9.16 -17.59
C LYS A 71 -2.06 -8.87 -16.59
N GLU A 72 -1.91 -7.78 -15.84
CA GLU A 72 -2.87 -7.27 -14.88
C GLU A 72 -3.53 -6.01 -15.40
N GLU A 73 -4.75 -5.72 -14.93
CA GLU A 73 -5.52 -4.53 -15.33
C GLU A 73 -5.75 -3.59 -14.15
N TRP A 74 -5.37 -2.32 -14.31
CA TRP A 74 -5.64 -1.23 -13.37
C TRP A 74 -6.77 -0.36 -13.91
N LYS A 75 -7.72 -0.04 -13.06
CA LYS A 75 -8.89 0.77 -13.41
C LYS A 75 -8.76 2.18 -12.86
N ASN A 76 -9.12 3.17 -13.67
CA ASN A 76 -9.27 4.55 -13.25
C ASN A 76 -10.74 4.79 -12.88
N ILE A 77 -11.04 4.83 -11.59
CA ILE A 77 -12.40 4.93 -11.06
C ILE A 77 -12.65 6.33 -10.54
N ARG A 78 -13.75 6.96 -10.98
CA ARG A 78 -14.27 8.21 -10.43
C ARG A 78 -15.49 7.90 -9.57
N TYR A 79 -15.47 8.42 -8.35
CA TYR A 79 -16.60 8.32 -7.45
C TYR A 79 -17.53 9.52 -7.66
N LYS A 80 -18.82 9.25 -7.88
CA LYS A 80 -19.87 10.27 -7.97
C LYS A 80 -20.91 10.00 -6.88
N LEU A 81 -21.37 11.07 -6.22
CA LEU A 81 -22.49 10.96 -5.29
C LEU A 81 -23.80 10.98 -6.09
N ASN A 82 -24.56 9.89 -6.03
CA ASN A 82 -25.91 9.86 -6.57
C ASN A 82 -26.86 10.52 -5.55
N LYS A 83 -27.39 11.68 -5.93
CA LYS A 83 -28.27 12.52 -5.08
C LYS A 83 -29.64 11.90 -4.82
N GLU A 84 -30.04 10.89 -5.58
CA GLU A 84 -31.36 10.24 -5.45
C GLU A 84 -31.36 9.16 -4.36
N ASN A 85 -30.24 8.46 -4.17
CA ASN A 85 -30.11 7.37 -3.20
C ASN A 85 -29.08 7.63 -2.09
N ASP A 86 -28.42 8.80 -2.11
CA ASP A 86 -27.35 9.23 -1.21
C ASP A 86 -26.20 8.21 -1.13
N ARG A 87 -25.91 7.53 -2.24
CA ARG A 87 -24.84 6.54 -2.37
C ARG A 87 -23.73 7.02 -3.28
N MET A 88 -22.52 6.58 -2.96
CA MET A 88 -21.35 6.72 -3.81
C MET A 88 -21.42 5.66 -4.91
N GLU A 89 -21.41 6.09 -6.16
CA GLU A 89 -21.36 5.25 -7.34
C GLU A 89 -19.96 5.30 -7.98
N GLU A 90 -19.48 4.15 -8.41
CA GLU A 90 -18.19 3.99 -9.10
C GLU A 90 -18.40 4.07 -10.62
N GLU A 91 -17.72 5.01 -11.27
CA GLU A 91 -17.67 5.14 -12.72
C GLU A 91 -16.26 4.81 -13.19
N GLU A 92 -16.12 3.75 -13.98
CA GLU A 92 -14.85 3.40 -14.64
C GLU A 92 -14.62 4.32 -15.83
N LEU A 93 -13.63 5.21 -15.73
CA LEU A 93 -13.27 6.16 -16.79
C LEU A 93 -12.36 5.53 -17.84
N GLY A 94 -11.58 4.52 -17.45
CA GLY A 94 -10.62 3.86 -18.30
C GLY A 94 -9.82 2.78 -17.57
N SER A 95 -9.05 2.01 -18.33
CA SER A 95 -8.20 0.94 -17.81
C SER A 95 -6.82 0.94 -18.45
N PHE A 96 -5.85 0.40 -17.72
CA PHE A 96 -4.49 0.13 -18.19
C PHE A 96 -4.17 -1.34 -17.96
N LYS A 97 -3.72 -2.06 -18.99
CA LYS A 97 -3.37 -3.49 -18.91
C LYS A 97 -1.91 -3.74 -19.29
N GLN A 98 -1.16 -4.34 -18.38
CA GLN A 98 0.29 -4.59 -18.54
C GLN A 98 0.78 -5.68 -17.57
N TYR A 99 1.94 -6.28 -17.84
CA TYR A 99 2.62 -7.11 -16.84
C TYR A 99 2.91 -6.31 -15.55
N PRO A 100 2.63 -6.85 -14.35
CA PRO A 100 2.73 -6.13 -13.08
C PRO A 100 4.17 -6.01 -12.57
N VAL A 101 5.11 -5.69 -13.44
CA VAL A 101 6.53 -5.54 -13.13
C VAL A 101 7.12 -4.27 -13.74
N ARG A 102 8.19 -3.76 -13.13
CA ARG A 102 9.05 -2.71 -13.67
C ARG A 102 10.53 -3.05 -13.46
N LEU A 103 11.44 -2.40 -14.17
CA LEU A 103 12.88 -2.53 -13.92
C LEU A 103 13.24 -2.05 -12.51
N ALA A 104 14.14 -2.75 -11.83
CA ALA A 104 14.34 -2.60 -10.38
C ALA A 104 15.80 -2.52 -9.94
N TRP A 105 16.70 -1.97 -10.75
CA TRP A 105 18.10 -1.71 -10.34
C TRP A 105 18.19 -0.46 -9.50
N ALA A 106 17.34 0.53 -9.82
CA ALA A 106 17.21 1.75 -9.09
C ALA A 106 15.74 2.13 -9.03
N ILE A 107 15.33 2.67 -7.89
CA ILE A 107 14.01 3.28 -7.69
C ILE A 107 14.21 4.58 -6.94
N THR A 108 13.32 5.55 -7.16
CA THR A 108 13.36 6.79 -6.38
C THR A 108 12.86 6.52 -4.96
N ILE A 109 13.38 7.29 -3.99
CA ILE A 109 12.97 7.20 -2.58
C ILE A 109 11.43 7.31 -2.45
N HIS A 110 10.81 8.22 -3.21
CA HIS A 110 9.35 8.37 -3.24
C HIS A 110 8.63 7.11 -3.72
N LYS A 111 9.11 6.45 -4.78
CA LYS A 111 8.49 5.21 -5.29
C LYS A 111 8.79 3.99 -4.43
N SER A 112 9.72 4.10 -3.47
CA SER A 112 10.01 3.08 -2.46
C SER A 112 9.14 3.17 -1.20
N GLN A 113 8.33 4.22 -1.06
CA GLN A 113 7.50 4.43 0.13
C GLN A 113 6.57 3.22 0.37
N GLY A 114 6.58 2.71 1.60
CA GLY A 114 5.82 1.52 1.98
C GLY A 114 6.45 0.18 1.57
N LEU A 115 7.55 0.20 0.80
CA LEU A 115 8.29 -1.02 0.44
C LEU A 115 9.36 -1.35 1.48
N THR A 116 9.69 -2.64 1.60
CA THR A 116 10.71 -3.13 2.53
C THR A 116 11.70 -4.00 1.77
N PHE A 117 12.99 -3.80 2.04
CA PHE A 117 14.09 -4.49 1.37
C PHE A 117 15.10 -5.02 2.39
N ASP A 118 15.73 -6.15 2.07
CA ASP A 118 16.77 -6.74 2.93
C ASP A 118 18.14 -6.08 2.75
N LYS A 119 18.45 -5.66 1.51
CA LYS A 119 19.71 -5.02 1.16
C LYS A 119 19.46 -3.87 0.18
N VAL A 120 19.99 -2.69 0.49
CA VAL A 120 19.82 -1.48 -0.33
C VAL A 120 21.10 -0.65 -0.39
N MET A 121 21.35 -0.09 -1.56
CA MET A 121 22.32 0.99 -1.74
C MET A 121 21.53 2.29 -1.87
N ILE A 122 21.77 3.25 -0.98
CA ILE A 122 21.03 4.50 -0.90
C ILE A 122 21.96 5.66 -1.27
N ASP A 123 21.54 6.44 -2.26
CA ASP A 123 22.10 7.76 -2.52
C ASP A 123 21.09 8.82 -2.06
N ALA A 124 21.36 9.42 -0.90
CA ALA A 124 20.48 10.40 -0.25
C ALA A 124 21.20 11.72 0.10
N GLY A 125 22.44 11.91 -0.34
CA GLY A 125 23.26 13.08 -0.01
C GLY A 125 22.67 14.41 -0.50
N GLN A 126 21.89 14.38 -1.59
CA GLN A 126 21.16 15.55 -2.11
C GLN A 126 19.66 15.54 -1.76
N SER A 127 19.24 14.83 -0.72
CA SER A 127 17.84 14.88 -0.28
C SER A 127 17.44 16.30 0.11
N PHE A 128 16.34 16.77 -0.46
CA PHE A 128 15.86 18.16 -0.32
C PHE A 128 14.53 18.26 0.43
N ALA A 129 13.81 17.15 0.61
CA ALA A 129 12.53 17.12 1.30
C ALA A 129 12.65 16.61 2.75
N ALA A 130 11.88 17.22 3.65
CA ALA A 130 11.78 16.78 5.04
C ALA A 130 11.33 15.32 5.12
N GLY A 131 11.99 14.54 5.98
CA GLY A 131 11.74 13.11 6.16
C GLY A 131 12.19 12.20 5.02
N GLN A 132 12.69 12.69 3.88
CA GLN A 132 13.11 11.86 2.74
C GLN A 132 14.26 10.91 3.09
N VAL A 133 15.27 11.41 3.83
CA VAL A 133 16.37 10.58 4.33
C VAL A 133 15.85 9.48 5.26
N TYR A 134 14.96 9.83 6.18
CA TYR A 134 14.33 8.85 7.08
C TYR A 134 13.54 7.79 6.31
N VAL A 135 12.76 8.19 5.31
CA VAL A 135 12.03 7.26 4.44
C VAL A 135 12.99 6.30 3.77
N ALA A 136 14.09 6.79 3.20
CA ALA A 136 15.09 5.96 2.52
C ALA A 136 15.74 4.95 3.47
N LEU A 137 16.22 5.41 4.64
CA LEU A 137 16.87 4.56 5.63
C LEU A 137 15.90 3.49 6.17
N SER A 138 14.64 3.87 6.42
CA SER A 138 13.61 2.96 6.94
C SER A 138 13.12 1.92 5.92
N ARG A 139 13.58 1.94 4.66
CA ARG A 139 13.25 0.88 3.70
C ARG A 139 14.08 -0.39 3.93
N CYS A 140 15.21 -0.30 4.63
CA CYS A 140 16.04 -1.45 4.94
C CYS A 140 15.62 -2.09 6.27
N THR A 141 15.57 -3.42 6.33
CA THR A 141 15.22 -4.15 7.56
C THR A 141 16.35 -4.17 8.60
N THR A 142 17.60 -4.04 8.16
CA THR A 142 18.78 -4.12 9.03
C THR A 142 19.82 -3.07 8.65
N LEU A 143 20.66 -2.66 9.61
CA LEU A 143 21.78 -1.76 9.34
C LEU A 143 22.84 -2.44 8.44
N ASP A 144 23.09 -3.73 8.63
CA ASP A 144 24.05 -4.49 7.81
C ASP A 144 23.62 -4.61 6.34
N GLY A 145 22.32 -4.54 6.06
CA GLY A 145 21.78 -4.50 4.70
C GLY A 145 21.93 -3.13 4.02
N LEU A 146 22.35 -2.09 4.73
CA LEU A 146 22.32 -0.72 4.26
C LEU A 146 23.72 -0.23 3.85
N VAL A 147 23.84 0.23 2.60
CA VAL A 147 25.04 0.88 2.09
C VAL A 147 24.70 2.29 1.64
N LEU A 148 25.43 3.28 2.15
CA LEU A 148 25.29 4.67 1.72
C LEU A 148 26.30 4.97 0.61
N LEU A 149 25.81 5.38 -0.55
CA LEU A 149 26.65 5.79 -1.68
C LEU A 149 27.22 7.20 -1.51
N SER A 150 26.53 8.04 -0.75
CA SER A 150 26.93 9.41 -0.44
C SER A 150 26.80 9.68 1.06
N ARG A 151 27.64 10.60 1.56
CA ARG A 151 27.58 11.02 2.95
C ARG A 151 26.28 11.80 3.19
N ILE A 152 25.53 11.41 4.22
CA ILE A 152 24.36 12.16 4.66
C ILE A 152 24.85 13.35 5.51
N GLY A 153 24.65 14.57 5.00
CA GLY A 153 24.94 15.79 5.74
C GLY A 153 23.88 16.07 6.80
N GLN A 154 24.26 16.79 7.86
CA GLN A 154 23.33 17.20 8.92
C GLN A 154 22.16 18.04 8.36
N ASN A 155 22.46 18.88 7.36
CA ASN A 155 21.47 19.70 6.65
C ASN A 155 20.44 18.89 5.85
N SER A 156 20.73 17.63 5.52
CA SER A 156 19.81 16.73 4.79
C SER A 156 18.81 16.05 5.72
N ILE A 157 19.04 16.09 7.04
CA ILE A 157 18.14 15.53 8.07
C ILE A 157 17.16 16.62 8.49
N LEU A 158 16.22 16.92 7.60
CA LEU A 158 15.17 17.91 7.83
C LEU A 158 13.96 17.23 8.47
N THR A 159 13.51 17.79 9.60
CA THR A 159 12.28 17.38 10.29
C THR A 159 11.32 18.55 10.33
N GLU A 160 10.07 18.33 9.97
CA GLU A 160 9.02 19.35 10.00
C GLU A 160 8.62 19.66 11.46
N PRO A 161 8.75 20.91 11.95
CA PRO A 161 8.47 21.25 13.35
C PRO A 161 7.06 20.88 13.83
N ARG A 162 6.07 20.94 12.94
CA ARG A 162 4.68 20.55 13.26
C ARG A 162 4.55 19.08 13.65
N ILE A 163 5.37 18.20 13.07
CA ILE A 163 5.37 16.77 13.39
C ILE A 163 5.97 16.57 14.78
N THR A 164 7.07 17.27 15.10
CA THR A 164 7.69 17.23 16.42
C THR A 164 6.74 17.71 17.51
N GLU A 165 6.03 18.81 17.25
CA GLU A 165 5.02 19.34 18.17
C GLU A 165 3.87 18.35 18.37
N PHE A 166 3.34 17.76 17.29
CA PHE A 166 2.30 16.74 17.37
C PHE A 166 2.75 15.52 18.19
N SER A 167 3.94 14.98 17.91
CA SER A 167 4.51 13.85 18.65
C SER A 167 4.73 14.18 20.13
N SER A 168 5.11 15.42 20.47
CA SER A 168 5.29 15.84 21.87
C SER A 168 3.98 15.90 22.66
N ARG A 169 2.85 16.08 21.96
CA ARG A 169 1.50 16.09 22.56
C ARG A 169 0.88 14.71 22.66
N GLN A 170 1.57 13.67 22.18
CA GLN A 170 1.05 12.32 22.17
C GLN A 170 0.95 11.79 23.60
N THR A 171 -0.24 11.31 23.97
CA THR A 171 -0.50 10.77 25.31
C THR A 171 0.41 9.58 25.60
N ALA A 172 1.00 9.55 26.79
CA ALA A 172 1.84 8.44 27.21
C ALA A 172 1.10 7.09 27.09
N GLU A 173 1.83 6.06 26.65
CA GLU A 173 1.27 4.73 26.38
C GLU A 173 0.55 4.12 27.61
N SER A 174 1.05 4.40 28.81
CA SER A 174 0.42 3.98 30.07
C SER A 174 -0.98 4.56 30.27
N SER A 175 -1.19 5.82 29.89
CA SER A 175 -2.49 6.49 29.97
C SER A 175 -3.46 5.97 28.91
N LEU A 176 -2.96 5.58 27.74
CA LEU A 176 -3.76 4.92 26.70
C LEU A 176 -4.26 3.54 27.16
N GLN A 177 -3.41 2.73 27.79
CA GLN A 177 -3.81 1.42 28.33
C GLN A 177 -4.90 1.55 29.41
N GLN A 178 -4.73 2.50 30.33
CA GLN A 178 -5.74 2.77 31.37
C GLN A 178 -7.07 3.24 30.78
N THR A 179 -7.02 4.13 29.78
CA THR A 179 -8.20 4.61 29.07
C THR A 179 -8.90 3.47 28.34
N LEU A 180 -8.14 2.61 27.64
CA LEU A 180 -8.68 1.45 26.94
C LEU A 180 -9.42 0.49 27.88
N GLU A 181 -8.83 0.14 29.03
CA GLU A 181 -9.46 -0.73 30.01
C GLU A 181 -10.76 -0.14 30.58
N LYS A 182 -10.79 1.17 30.80
CA LYS A 182 -11.99 1.88 31.26
C LYS A 182 -13.09 1.89 30.18
N GLU A 183 -12.76 2.33 28.97
CA GLU A 183 -13.71 2.44 27.86
C GLU A 183 -14.23 1.08 27.41
N LYS A 184 -13.41 0.02 27.47
CA LYS A 184 -13.84 -1.35 27.16
C LYS A 184 -14.95 -1.82 28.09
N LYS A 185 -14.86 -1.52 29.39
CA LYS A 185 -15.92 -1.84 30.37
C LYS A 185 -17.20 -1.06 30.08
N ILE A 186 -17.10 0.23 29.76
CA ILE A 186 -18.25 1.08 29.41
C ILE A 186 -18.93 0.55 28.15
N PHE A 187 -18.17 0.23 27.11
CA PHE A 187 -18.68 -0.33 25.87
C PHE A 187 -19.39 -1.68 26.09
N GLN A 188 -18.79 -2.58 26.86
CA GLN A 188 -19.41 -3.86 27.21
C GLN A 188 -20.74 -3.67 27.96
N ALA A 189 -20.77 -2.75 28.94
CA ALA A 189 -22.00 -2.43 29.68
C ALA A 189 -23.08 -1.87 28.76
N GLY A 190 -22.73 -0.94 27.85
CA GLY A 190 -23.66 -0.40 26.85
C GLY A 190 -24.19 -1.47 25.89
N ARG A 191 -23.33 -2.41 25.47
CA ARG A 191 -23.72 -3.52 24.60
C ARG A 191 -24.67 -4.50 25.30
N LEU A 192 -24.45 -4.77 26.60
CA LEU A 192 -25.36 -5.57 27.41
C LEU A 192 -26.71 -4.86 27.56
N LEU A 193 -26.72 -3.57 27.88
CA LEU A 193 -27.95 -2.80 27.97
C LEU A 193 -28.74 -2.80 26.65
N GLN A 194 -28.06 -2.70 25.50
CA GLN A 194 -28.71 -2.87 24.19
C GLN A 194 -29.24 -4.29 23.94
N ALA A 195 -28.53 -5.33 24.36
CA ALA A 195 -28.98 -6.71 24.19
C ALA A 195 -30.23 -7.03 25.04
N PHE A 196 -30.35 -6.37 26.20
CA PHE A 196 -31.51 -6.47 27.08
C PHE A 196 -32.49 -5.29 26.91
N ASP A 197 -32.38 -4.52 25.83
CA ASP A 197 -33.33 -3.47 25.49
C ASP A 197 -34.62 -4.08 24.93
N LEU A 198 -35.55 -4.34 25.85
CA LEU A 198 -36.87 -4.88 25.56
C LEU A 198 -37.84 -3.83 25.04
N GLN A 199 -37.45 -2.57 24.82
CA GLN A 199 -38.38 -1.55 24.31
C GLN A 199 -38.98 -1.95 22.96
N LYS A 200 -38.21 -2.63 22.10
CA LYS A 200 -38.73 -3.19 20.83
C LYS A 200 -39.77 -4.29 21.05
N LEU A 201 -39.63 -5.09 22.11
CA LEU A 201 -40.59 -6.13 22.48
C LEU A 201 -41.85 -5.50 23.09
N ILE A 202 -41.68 -4.54 24.00
CA ILE A 202 -42.77 -3.77 24.64
C ILE A 202 -43.59 -3.01 23.59
N HIS A 203 -42.93 -2.41 22.59
CA HIS A 203 -43.63 -1.74 21.50
C HIS A 203 -44.50 -2.72 20.70
N ARG A 204 -43.97 -3.89 20.34
CA ARG A 204 -44.76 -4.94 19.67
C ARG A 204 -45.91 -5.48 20.53
N LEU A 205 -45.72 -5.60 21.85
CA LEU A 205 -46.79 -6.06 22.76
C LEU A 205 -47.93 -5.06 22.88
N LYS A 206 -47.67 -3.75 22.74
CA LYS A 206 -48.71 -2.71 22.72
C LYS A 206 -49.55 -2.72 21.44
N ASP A 207 -49.04 -3.29 20.35
CA ASP A 207 -49.77 -3.43 19.09
C ASP A 207 -50.67 -4.69 19.05
N PHE A 208 -50.65 -5.53 20.09
CA PHE A 208 -51.61 -6.63 20.24
C PHE A 208 -52.93 -6.12 20.85
N PRO A 209 -54.08 -6.22 20.17
CA PRO A 209 -55.33 -5.59 20.60
C PRO A 209 -56.09 -6.32 21.72
N GLU A 210 -55.55 -7.40 22.29
CA GLU A 210 -56.25 -8.22 23.29
C GLU A 210 -55.40 -8.39 24.56
N LEU A 211 -55.40 -7.34 25.38
CA LEU A 211 -55.21 -7.38 26.83
C LEU A 211 -56.03 -6.24 27.46
#